data_AF-A0A497L9N0-F1
#
_entry.id   AF-A0A497L9N0-F1
#
_cell.length_a   1.000
_cell.length_b   1.000
_cell.length_c   1.000
_cell.angle_alpha   90.00
_cell.angle_beta   90.00
_cell.angle_gamma   90.00
#
_symmetry.space_group_name_H-M   'P 1'
#
loop_
_entity.id
_entity.type
_entity.pdbx_description
1 polymer ?
#
loop_
_entity_poly.entity_id
_entity_poly.type
_entity_poly.pdbx_seq_one_letter_code
_entity_poly.pdbx_strand_id
1 'polypeptide(L)'
;MYVRRTDLSRYNSINNYDIHGILRVKANVEIPDVFPSFFKVNEKLEPDIMVQMGDFIPGRGGLYEEHNFLFLRSKLWMKDLFGNAKVLFKTMRGVVTSRIIFLLRGILQLKLLQKGYCLIHGAFLSMGETGFLLVAPPETGKTFTTLLLLKHGFGFLSDDMTITDGEEGYCYPTPLTIHPYHIKS
;
A
#
# COMPACT_ATOMS: atom_id res chain seq x y z
N MET A 1 3.87 -12.95 -39.42
CA MET A 1 3.11 -12.07 -38.50
C MET A 1 3.81 -12.10 -37.15
N TYR A 2 4.65 -11.10 -36.90
CA TYR A 2 5.52 -11.03 -35.72
C TYR A 2 4.68 -10.87 -34.45
N VAL A 3 4.66 -11.89 -33.59
CA VAL A 3 4.14 -11.76 -32.22
C VAL A 3 5.09 -10.83 -31.50
N ARG A 4 4.65 -9.58 -31.27
CA ARG A 4 5.36 -8.62 -30.42
C ARG A 4 5.64 -9.30 -29.09
N ARG A 5 6.93 -9.51 -28.78
CA ARG A 5 7.42 -9.79 -27.43
C ARG A 5 6.71 -8.81 -26.50
N THR A 6 5.88 -9.31 -25.59
CA THR A 6 5.44 -8.55 -24.43
C THR A 6 6.69 -8.13 -23.70
N ASP A 7 6.92 -6.84 -23.69
CA ASP A 7 8.12 -6.22 -23.15
C ASP A 7 8.12 -6.39 -21.62
N LEU A 8 8.81 -7.44 -21.15
CA LEU A 8 9.04 -7.73 -19.73
C LEU A 8 9.96 -6.68 -19.06
N SER A 9 10.47 -5.69 -19.82
CA SER A 9 11.37 -4.64 -19.30
C SER A 9 10.71 -3.64 -18.34
N ARG A 10 9.37 -3.63 -18.23
CA ARG A 10 8.63 -2.69 -17.35
C ARG A 10 8.72 -2.99 -15.84
N TYR A 11 9.24 -4.14 -15.43
CA TYR A 11 9.26 -4.57 -14.02
C TYR A 11 10.67 -4.78 -13.45
N ASN A 12 11.68 -4.09 -14.00
CA ASN A 12 13.09 -4.34 -13.70
C ASN A 12 13.63 -3.68 -12.42
N SER A 13 12.92 -2.73 -11.80
CA SER A 13 13.34 -2.16 -10.52
C SER A 13 12.64 -2.85 -9.36
N ILE A 14 13.42 -3.61 -8.59
CA ILE A 14 13.00 -4.08 -7.27
C ILE A 14 13.03 -2.87 -6.33
N ASN A 15 11.88 -2.57 -5.74
CA ASN A 15 11.70 -1.53 -4.74
C ASN A 15 11.72 -2.15 -3.34
N ASN A 16 12.48 -1.56 -2.43
CA ASN A 16 12.44 -1.90 -1.01
C ASN A 16 11.77 -0.75 -0.25
N TYR A 17 10.98 -1.09 0.76
CA TYR A 17 10.30 -0.14 1.62
C TYR A 17 10.56 -0.49 3.07
N ASP A 18 10.87 0.52 3.88
CA ASP A 18 10.95 0.43 5.34
C ASP A 18 9.87 1.33 5.95
N ILE A 19 8.83 0.70 6.50
CA ILE A 19 7.71 1.38 7.14
C ILE A 19 8.08 1.54 8.62
N HIS A 20 8.71 2.67 8.94
CA HIS A 20 9.07 3.10 10.31
C HIS A 20 9.99 2.14 11.07
N GLY A 21 10.75 1.27 10.40
CA GLY A 21 11.51 0.19 11.05
C GLY A 21 10.63 -0.96 11.54
N ILE A 22 9.30 -0.84 11.42
CA ILE A 22 8.31 -1.82 11.88
C ILE A 22 8.15 -2.92 10.85
N LEU A 23 7.96 -2.55 9.58
CA LEU A 23 7.61 -3.48 8.51
C LEU A 23 8.41 -3.23 7.24
N ARG A 24 8.97 -4.30 6.68
CA ARG A 24 9.80 -4.24 5.46
C ARG A 24 9.08 -4.91 4.30
N VAL A 25 9.02 -4.20 3.17
CA VAL A 25 8.34 -4.67 1.96
C VAL A 25 9.31 -4.68 0.79
N LYS A 26 9.25 -5.75 -0.01
CA LYS A 26 9.97 -5.84 -1.27
C LYS A 26 8.98 -6.06 -2.41
N ALA A 27 8.96 -5.16 -3.39
CA ALA A 27 8.02 -5.22 -4.51
C ALA A 27 8.70 -4.94 -5.85
N ASN A 28 8.34 -5.66 -6.92
CA ASN A 28 8.77 -5.33 -8.29
C ASN A 28 7.78 -4.43 -9.05
N VAL A 29 6.78 -3.92 -8.35
CA VAL A 29 5.71 -3.05 -8.87
C VAL A 29 5.46 -1.95 -7.84
N GLU A 30 5.21 -0.73 -8.30
CA GLU A 30 4.84 0.37 -7.42
C GLU A 30 3.34 0.34 -7.13
N ILE A 31 2.98 0.44 -5.86
CA ILE A 31 1.59 0.44 -5.39
C ILE A 31 1.44 1.56 -4.35
N PRO A 32 1.45 2.85 -4.76
CA PRO A 32 1.52 3.97 -3.83
C PRO A 32 0.41 4.01 -2.77
N ASP A 33 -0.77 3.45 -3.08
CA ASP A 33 -1.92 3.36 -2.17
C ASP A 33 -1.71 2.37 -1.00
N VAL A 34 -0.72 1.48 -1.11
CA VAL A 34 -0.39 0.46 -0.11
C VAL A 34 1.05 0.59 0.39
N PHE A 35 1.98 0.99 -0.46
CA PHE A 35 3.37 1.23 -0.11
C PHE A 35 3.78 2.60 -0.68
N PRO A 36 3.47 3.69 0.06
CA PRO A 36 3.87 5.03 -0.33
C PRO A 36 5.36 5.14 -0.64
N SER A 37 5.73 5.95 -1.64
CA SER A 37 7.14 6.20 -2.00
C SER A 37 7.93 6.84 -0.87
N PHE A 38 7.25 7.48 0.09
CA PHE A 38 7.84 8.00 1.32
C PHE A 38 8.64 6.94 2.09
N PHE A 39 8.20 5.68 2.07
CA PHE A 39 8.89 4.57 2.76
C PHE A 39 9.97 3.91 1.92
N LYS A 40 10.20 4.36 0.68
CA LYS A 40 11.13 3.69 -0.25
C LYS A 40 12.58 3.91 0.20
N VAL A 41 13.33 2.82 0.29
CA VAL A 41 14.74 2.82 0.70
C VAL A 41 15.61 2.13 -0.35
N ASN A 42 16.88 2.54 -0.44
CA ASN A 42 17.85 1.93 -1.35
C ASN A 42 18.49 0.65 -0.77
N GLU A 43 18.40 0.47 0.54
CA GLU A 43 18.99 -0.67 1.25
C GLU A 43 18.27 -1.97 0.90
N LYS A 44 19.04 -3.05 0.80
CA LYS A 44 18.49 -4.40 0.67
C LYS A 44 18.14 -4.91 2.06
N LEU A 45 16.86 -5.08 2.31
CA LEU A 45 16.32 -5.56 3.58
C LEU A 45 15.70 -6.95 3.41
N GLU A 46 15.73 -7.75 4.48
CA GLU A 46 14.92 -8.97 4.57
C GLU A 46 13.44 -8.58 4.74
N PRO A 47 12.56 -8.95 3.80
CA PRO A 47 11.19 -8.44 3.79
C PRO A 47 10.24 -9.30 4.63
N ASP A 48 9.35 -8.63 5.37
CA ASP A 48 8.16 -9.23 5.97
C ASP A 48 7.09 -9.54 4.92
N ILE A 49 7.05 -8.74 3.84
CA ILE A 49 6.14 -8.89 2.69
C ILE A 49 6.92 -8.81 1.38
N MET A 50 6.80 -9.84 0.55
CA MET A 50 7.31 -9.86 -0.82
C MET A 50 6.15 -9.84 -1.82
N VAL A 51 6.16 -8.86 -2.73
CA VAL A 51 5.13 -8.67 -3.76
C VAL A 51 5.76 -8.77 -5.14
N GLN A 52 5.22 -9.65 -5.97
CA GLN A 52 5.71 -9.84 -7.33
C GLN A 52 4.55 -9.84 -8.32
N MET A 53 4.56 -8.86 -9.22
CA MET A 53 3.68 -8.78 -10.37
C MET A 53 4.39 -9.39 -11.59
N GLY A 54 3.77 -10.38 -12.21
CA GLY A 54 4.34 -11.07 -13.38
C GLY A 54 3.71 -12.43 -13.60
N ASP A 55 4.12 -13.11 -14.66
CA ASP A 55 3.76 -14.53 -14.81
C ASP A 55 4.63 -15.39 -13.89
N PHE A 56 4.06 -16.48 -13.39
CA PHE A 56 4.73 -17.37 -12.46
C PHE A 56 4.11 -18.77 -12.48
N ILE A 57 4.86 -19.71 -11.90
CA ILE A 57 4.41 -21.04 -11.53
C ILE A 57 4.19 -21.03 -10.01
N PRO A 58 3.00 -21.39 -9.50
CA PRO A 58 2.76 -21.37 -8.06
C PRO A 58 3.72 -22.33 -7.34
N GLY A 59 4.24 -21.89 -6.19
CA GLY A 59 5.07 -22.75 -5.34
C GLY A 59 4.25 -23.85 -4.65
N ARG A 60 4.93 -24.77 -3.94
CA ARG A 60 4.23 -25.77 -3.13
C ARG A 60 3.54 -25.12 -1.92
N GLY A 61 2.26 -25.49 -1.74
CA GLY A 61 1.40 -24.98 -0.68
C GLY A 61 0.95 -23.53 -0.91
N GLY A 62 0.24 -22.97 0.07
CA GLY A 62 -0.35 -21.64 -0.03
C GLY A 62 -1.68 -21.63 -0.78
N LEU A 63 -2.26 -20.44 -0.89
CA LEU A 63 -3.50 -20.21 -1.62
C LEU A 63 -3.18 -19.84 -3.07
N TYR A 64 -3.84 -20.51 -4.01
CA TYR A 64 -3.68 -20.28 -5.45
C TYR A 64 -5.04 -20.09 -6.11
N GLU A 65 -5.14 -19.09 -6.98
CA GLU A 65 -6.31 -18.82 -7.80
C GLU A 65 -5.86 -18.43 -9.22
N GLU A 66 -6.45 -19.03 -10.24
CA GLU A 66 -6.24 -18.69 -11.65
C GLU A 66 -7.58 -18.57 -12.36
N HIS A 67 -7.74 -17.49 -13.13
CA HIS A 67 -8.88 -17.28 -14.00
C HIS A 67 -8.40 -17.01 -15.42
N ASN A 68 -9.04 -17.68 -16.37
CA ASN A 68 -8.76 -17.56 -17.79
C ASN A 68 -9.97 -16.93 -18.49
N PHE A 69 -9.74 -15.89 -19.29
CA PHE A 69 -10.76 -15.29 -20.14
C PHE A 69 -10.17 -15.06 -21.53
N LEU A 70 -10.62 -15.87 -22.50
CA LEU A 70 -10.00 -15.94 -23.83
C LEU A 70 -8.47 -16.17 -23.70
N PHE A 71 -7.66 -15.27 -24.26
CA PHE A 71 -6.19 -15.31 -24.17
C PHE A 71 -5.62 -14.57 -22.95
N LEU A 72 -6.47 -13.95 -22.13
CA LEU A 72 -6.07 -13.22 -20.94
C LEU A 72 -6.12 -14.15 -19.72
N ARG A 73 -5.12 -13.98 -18.84
CA ARG A 73 -5.02 -14.76 -17.60
C ARG A 73 -4.81 -13.83 -16.42
N SER A 74 -5.47 -14.14 -15.32
CA SER A 74 -5.13 -13.59 -14.00
C SER A 74 -4.75 -14.72 -13.07
N LYS A 75 -3.68 -14.54 -12.33
CA LYS A 75 -3.16 -15.50 -11.35
C LYS A 75 -2.94 -14.78 -10.03
N LEU A 76 -3.20 -15.46 -8.92
CA LEU A 76 -2.86 -15.02 -7.58
C LEU A 76 -2.32 -16.22 -6.82
N TRP A 77 -1.16 -16.07 -6.21
CA TRP A 77 -0.60 -17.04 -5.29
C TRP A 77 -0.08 -16.32 -4.05
N MET A 78 -0.44 -16.82 -2.87
CA MET A 78 0.05 -16.27 -1.62
C MET A 78 0.35 -17.34 -0.58
N LYS A 79 1.37 -17.09 0.24
CA LYS A 79 1.84 -18.04 1.27
C LYS A 79 2.48 -17.30 2.46
N ASP A 80 2.60 -18.01 3.57
CA ASP A 80 3.41 -17.64 4.74
C ASP A 80 2.97 -16.31 5.38
N LEU A 81 1.65 -16.06 5.45
CA LEU A 81 1.06 -14.83 6.00
C LEU A 81 1.43 -14.55 7.47
N PHE A 82 1.81 -15.57 8.24
CA PHE A 82 2.30 -15.44 9.62
C PHE A 82 3.83 -15.40 9.72
N GLY A 83 4.55 -15.70 8.63
CA GLY A 83 6.01 -15.58 8.51
C GLY A 83 6.40 -14.51 7.49
N ASN A 84 7.32 -14.78 6.57
CA ASN A 84 7.64 -13.85 5.49
C ASN A 84 6.62 -14.02 4.36
N ALA A 85 5.62 -13.13 4.32
CA ALA A 85 4.50 -13.23 3.40
C ALA A 85 4.96 -13.08 1.95
N LYS A 86 4.52 -13.98 1.07
CA LYS A 86 4.81 -13.92 -0.37
C LYS A 86 3.50 -13.78 -1.12
N VAL A 87 3.42 -12.79 -2.01
CA VAL A 87 2.26 -12.51 -2.84
C VAL A 87 2.73 -12.35 -4.28
N LEU A 88 2.37 -13.33 -5.12
CA LEU A 88 2.66 -13.32 -6.54
C LEU A 88 1.33 -13.15 -7.28
N PHE A 89 1.26 -12.22 -8.23
CA PHE A 89 0.04 -12.01 -8.99
C PHE A 89 0.29 -11.61 -10.45
N LYS A 90 -0.67 -11.96 -11.30
CA LYS A 90 -0.79 -11.53 -12.69
C LYS A 90 -2.19 -10.99 -12.88
N THR A 91 -2.32 -9.82 -13.48
CA THR A 91 -3.62 -9.27 -13.88
C THR A 91 -3.77 -9.35 -15.38
N MET A 92 -5.01 -9.45 -15.86
CA MET A 92 -5.30 -9.58 -17.29
C MET A 92 -4.71 -8.44 -18.13
N ARG A 93 -4.73 -7.22 -17.59
CA ARG A 93 -4.32 -6.00 -18.29
C ARG A 93 -2.91 -5.51 -17.93
N GLY A 94 -2.18 -6.25 -17.08
CA GLY A 94 -0.86 -5.81 -16.60
C GLY A 94 -0.91 -4.55 -15.73
N VAL A 95 -2.06 -4.23 -15.15
CA VAL A 95 -2.23 -3.13 -14.18
C VAL A 95 -2.67 -3.67 -12.82
N VAL A 96 -2.26 -3.01 -11.74
CA VAL A 96 -2.71 -3.37 -10.39
C VAL A 96 -4.19 -3.03 -10.26
N THR A 97 -5.00 -4.00 -9.89
CA THR A 97 -6.46 -3.83 -9.74
C THR A 97 -6.82 -3.51 -8.29
N SER A 98 -7.98 -2.87 -8.06
CA SER A 98 -8.50 -2.61 -6.71
C SER A 98 -8.56 -3.86 -5.84
N ARG A 99 -8.91 -5.02 -6.42
CA ARG A 99 -8.88 -6.32 -5.71
C ARG A 99 -7.52 -6.64 -5.10
N ILE A 100 -6.44 -6.37 -5.83
CA ILE A 100 -5.06 -6.58 -5.36
C ILE A 100 -4.69 -5.54 -4.31
N ILE A 101 -5.09 -4.28 -4.50
CA ILE A 101 -4.88 -3.22 -3.50
C ILE A 101 -5.55 -3.61 -2.17
N PHE A 102 -6.82 -4.01 -2.18
CA PHE A 102 -7.54 -4.45 -0.98
C PHE A 102 -6.87 -5.66 -0.31
N LEU A 103 -6.46 -6.66 -1.10
CA LEU A 103 -5.75 -7.83 -0.58
C LEU A 103 -4.42 -7.44 0.10
N LEU A 104 -3.61 -6.61 -0.56
CA LEU A 104 -2.32 -6.19 -0.02
C LEU A 104 -2.49 -5.29 1.22
N ARG A 105 -3.51 -4.42 1.28
CA ARG A 105 -3.84 -3.66 2.50
C ARG A 105 -4.26 -4.59 3.64
N GLY A 106 -5.00 -5.66 3.36
CA GLY A 106 -5.34 -6.67 4.36
C GLY A 106 -4.10 -7.40 4.91
N ILE A 107 -3.15 -7.74 4.03
CA ILE A 107 -1.88 -8.36 4.44
C ILE A 107 -1.02 -7.37 5.25
N LEU A 108 -0.94 -6.12 4.81
CA LEU A 108 -0.27 -5.04 5.54
C LEU A 108 -0.84 -4.89 6.95
N GLN A 109 -2.17 -4.81 7.07
CA GLN A 109 -2.87 -4.74 8.36
C GLN A 109 -2.56 -5.94 9.25
N LEU A 110 -2.65 -7.16 8.72
CA LEU A 110 -2.33 -8.38 9.46
C LEU A 110 -0.89 -8.34 9.99
N LYS A 111 0.04 -7.84 9.17
CA LYS A 111 1.46 -7.76 9.53
C LYS A 111 1.77 -6.71 10.58
N LEU A 112 1.11 -5.55 10.50
CA LEU A 112 1.18 -4.54 11.56
C LEU A 112 0.63 -5.09 12.88
N LEU A 113 -0.52 -5.78 12.84
CA LEU A 113 -1.13 -6.38 14.04
C LEU A 113 -0.23 -7.41 14.73
N GLN A 114 0.49 -8.21 13.95
CA GLN A 114 1.49 -9.17 14.48
C GLN A 114 2.64 -8.50 15.23
N LYS A 115 2.85 -7.20 15.00
CA LYS A 115 3.93 -6.39 15.59
C LYS A 115 3.42 -5.39 16.64
N GLY A 116 2.14 -5.46 17.02
CA GLY A 116 1.54 -4.55 18.00
C GLY A 116 1.04 -3.22 17.42
N TYR A 117 0.95 -3.10 16.09
CA TYR A 117 0.50 -1.89 15.41
C TYR A 117 -0.84 -2.11 14.68
N CYS A 118 -1.56 -1.04 14.41
CA CYS A 118 -2.81 -1.04 13.67
C CYS A 118 -2.82 0.06 12.61
N LEU A 119 -3.37 -0.23 11.43
CA LEU A 119 -3.71 0.77 10.42
C LEU A 119 -5.17 1.20 10.61
N ILE A 120 -5.40 2.46 10.96
CA ILE A 120 -6.72 3.03 11.20
C ILE A 120 -7.12 3.99 10.08
N HIS A 121 -8.41 4.04 9.76
CA HIS A 121 -8.92 5.00 8.78
C HIS A 121 -9.17 6.36 9.43
N GLY A 122 -8.41 7.36 9.00
CA GLY A 122 -8.47 8.71 9.57
C GLY A 122 -7.32 9.58 9.10
N ALA A 123 -7.50 10.90 9.19
CA ALA A 123 -6.41 11.85 8.99
C ALA A 123 -5.68 12.08 10.32
N PHE A 124 -4.36 12.15 10.28
CA PHE A 124 -3.53 12.42 11.46
C PHE A 124 -2.74 13.71 11.26
N LEU A 125 -2.86 14.59 12.25
CA LEU A 125 -2.31 15.94 12.27
C LEU A 125 -1.52 16.14 13.56
N SER A 126 -0.62 17.11 13.59
CA SER A 126 0.10 17.49 14.81
C SER A 126 0.03 18.99 15.08
N MET A 127 0.07 19.38 16.35
CA MET A 127 0.30 20.76 16.79
C MET A 127 1.22 20.73 18.01
N GLY A 128 2.46 21.18 17.84
CA GLY A 128 3.51 20.96 18.84
C GLY A 128 3.76 19.47 19.04
N GLU A 129 3.71 19.01 20.30
CA GLU A 129 3.89 17.61 20.69
C GLU A 129 2.58 16.80 20.69
N THR A 130 1.45 17.45 20.39
CA THR A 130 0.14 16.80 20.44
C THR A 130 -0.28 16.28 19.06
N GLY A 131 -0.60 14.99 18.99
CA GLY A 131 -1.21 14.36 17.82
C GLY A 131 -2.74 14.41 17.84
N PHE A 132 -3.36 14.66 16.69
CA PHE A 132 -4.80 14.73 16.49
C PHE A 132 -5.23 13.74 15.42
N LEU A 133 -6.07 12.78 15.81
CA LEU A 133 -6.68 11.83 14.88
C LEU A 133 -8.11 12.26 14.55
N LEU A 134 -8.35 12.58 13.28
CA LEU A 134 -9.67 12.87 12.74
C LEU A 134 -10.24 11.59 12.12
N VAL A 135 -11.20 10.97 12.81
CA VAL A 135 -11.95 9.82 12.31
C VAL A 135 -13.31 10.30 11.82
N ALA A 136 -13.58 10.12 10.53
CA ALA A 136 -14.86 10.45 9.94
C ALA A 136 -15.16 9.48 8.78
N PRO A 137 -16.44 9.21 8.48
CA PRO A 137 -16.82 8.44 7.30
C PRO A 137 -16.26 9.07 6.00
N PRO A 138 -16.16 8.31 4.90
CA PRO A 138 -15.80 8.85 3.60
C PRO A 138 -16.71 10.02 3.20
N GLU A 139 -16.13 10.99 2.48
CA GLU A 139 -16.87 12.14 1.90
C GLU A 139 -17.52 13.11 2.89
N THR A 140 -17.23 13.03 4.20
CA THR A 140 -17.78 13.96 5.22
C THR A 140 -16.93 15.22 5.43
N GLY A 141 -16.09 15.58 4.46
CA GLY A 141 -15.24 16.78 4.54
C GLY A 141 -13.92 16.60 5.32
N LYS A 142 -13.55 15.38 5.72
CA LYS A 142 -12.32 15.08 6.47
C LYS A 142 -11.07 15.68 5.81
N THR A 143 -10.88 15.42 4.52
CA THR A 143 -9.75 15.98 3.73
C THR A 143 -9.80 17.50 3.67
N PHE A 144 -10.99 18.11 3.54
CA PHE A 144 -11.13 19.57 3.56
C PHE A 144 -10.75 20.17 4.91
N THR A 145 -11.22 19.57 6.01
CA THR A 145 -10.85 19.96 7.38
C THR A 145 -9.35 19.82 7.62
N THR A 146 -8.74 18.72 7.16
CA THR A 146 -7.28 18.53 7.21
C THR A 146 -6.56 19.69 6.52
N LEU A 147 -6.92 20.02 5.27
CA LEU A 147 -6.31 21.11 4.53
C LEU A 147 -6.49 22.49 5.20
N LEU A 148 -7.65 22.74 5.83
CA LEU A 148 -7.90 23.97 6.58
C LEU A 148 -7.03 24.06 7.83
N LEU A 149 -6.87 22.97 8.58
CA LEU A 149 -6.02 22.92 9.77
C LEU A 149 -4.55 23.13 9.42
N LEU A 150 -4.08 22.61 8.28
CA LEU A 150 -2.73 22.91 7.77
C LEU A 150 -2.53 24.42 7.53
N LYS A 151 -3.53 25.13 7.00
CA LYS A 151 -3.50 26.60 6.86
C LYS A 151 -3.46 27.33 8.21
N HIS A 152 -3.76 26.65 9.31
CA HIS A 152 -3.73 27.19 10.68
C HIS A 152 -2.55 26.66 11.51
N GLY A 153 -1.51 26.15 10.84
CA GLY A 153 -0.23 25.81 11.48
C GLY A 153 -0.13 24.37 12.01
N PHE A 154 -1.12 23.52 11.73
CA PHE A 154 -0.99 22.09 12.02
C PHE A 154 0.03 21.42 11.08
N GLY A 155 0.78 20.46 11.59
CA GLY A 155 1.61 19.54 10.81
C GLY A 155 0.77 18.44 10.17
N PHE A 156 1.12 18.07 8.93
CA PHE A 156 0.50 16.96 8.22
C PHE A 156 1.27 15.66 8.48
N LEU A 157 0.58 14.59 8.90
CA LEU A 157 1.18 13.27 9.06
C LEU A 157 0.54 12.25 8.10
N SER A 158 -0.77 12.27 7.95
CA SER A 158 -1.47 11.40 6.99
C SER A 158 -2.88 11.90 6.68
N ASP A 159 -3.38 11.48 5.51
CA ASP A 159 -4.81 11.50 5.18
C ASP A 159 -5.22 10.07 4.82
N ASP A 160 -6.47 9.74 5.11
CA ASP A 160 -7.09 8.41 5.00
C ASP A 160 -6.56 7.28 5.88
N MET A 161 -5.25 7.03 5.99
CA MET A 161 -4.75 5.95 6.84
C MET A 161 -3.66 6.43 7.78
N THR A 162 -3.65 5.88 8.99
CA THR A 162 -2.64 6.20 10.02
C THR A 162 -2.19 4.90 10.68
N ILE A 163 -0.90 4.77 10.96
CA ILE A 163 -0.37 3.66 11.76
C ILE A 163 -0.35 4.10 13.23
N THR A 164 -0.74 3.24 14.16
CA THR A 164 -0.64 3.49 15.60
C THR A 164 -0.36 2.20 16.37
N ASP A 165 0.36 2.30 17.48
CA ASP A 165 0.48 1.23 18.50
C ASP A 165 -0.53 1.38 19.65
N GLY A 166 -1.36 2.44 19.61
CA GLY A 166 -2.30 2.79 20.68
C GLY A 166 -1.81 3.90 21.60
N GLU A 167 -0.52 4.25 21.56
CA GLU A 167 0.08 5.34 22.33
C GLU A 167 0.52 6.48 21.40
N GLU A 168 1.19 6.14 20.30
CA GLU A 168 1.72 7.06 19.31
C GLU A 168 1.05 6.86 17.94
N GLY A 169 1.04 7.93 17.15
CA GLY A 169 0.61 7.89 15.76
C GLY A 169 1.78 8.12 14.82
N TYR A 170 1.89 7.27 13.82
CA TYR A 170 2.97 7.25 12.85
C TYR A 170 2.43 7.68 11.49
N CYS A 171 3.19 8.53 10.80
CA CYS A 171 2.78 9.07 9.51
C CYS A 171 2.57 7.94 8.48
N TYR A 172 1.60 8.11 7.60
CA TYR A 172 1.35 7.18 6.51
C TYR A 172 0.84 7.98 5.31
N PRO A 173 1.75 8.69 4.62
CA PRO A 173 1.37 9.66 3.61
C PRO A 173 1.06 8.97 2.29
N THR A 174 -0.19 8.56 2.07
CA THR A 174 -0.68 8.15 0.75
C THR A 174 -0.90 9.36 -0.15
N PRO A 175 -0.82 9.22 -1.49
CA PRO A 175 -1.15 10.30 -2.40
C PRO A 175 -2.55 10.88 -2.13
N LEU A 176 -2.62 12.19 -1.92
CA LEU A 176 -3.89 12.88 -1.73
C LEU A 176 -4.70 12.86 -3.03
N THR A 177 -5.96 12.45 -2.96
CA THR A 177 -6.89 12.63 -4.07
C THR A 177 -7.44 14.05 -4.01
N ILE A 178 -6.85 14.96 -4.80
CA ILE A 178 -7.30 16.34 -4.89
C ILE A 178 -8.38 16.46 -5.97
N HIS A 179 -9.60 16.80 -5.58
CA HIS A 179 -10.69 17.09 -6.50
C HIS A 179 -10.80 18.61 -6.76
N PRO A 180 -11.43 19.04 -7.87
CA PRO A 180 -11.55 20.47 -8.22
C PRO A 180 -12.17 21.36 -7.13
N TYR A 181 -13.06 20.81 -6.30
CA TYR A 181 -13.68 21.53 -5.18
C TYR A 181 -12.72 21.77 -4.02
N HIS A 182 -11.55 21.11 -3.96
CA HIS A 182 -10.49 21.43 -3.00
C HIS A 182 -9.67 22.68 -3.38
N ILE A 183 -9.71 23.11 -4.64
CA ILE A 183 -8.84 24.18 -5.19
C ILE A 183 -9.57 25.54 -5.23
N LYS A 184 -10.90 25.55 -5.23
CA LYS A 184 -11.70 26.78 -5.17
C LYS A 184 -11.85 27.25 -3.72
N SER A 185 -10.82 27.91 -3.18
CA SER A 185 -10.89 28.69 -1.94
C SER A 185 -10.19 30.02 -2.12
#